data_AF-A0A0D3I8A4-F1
#
_entry.id   AF-A0A0D3I8A4-F1
#
_cell.length_a   1.000
_cell.length_b   1.000
_cell.length_c   1.000
_cell.angle_alpha   90.00
_cell.angle_beta   90.00
_cell.angle_gamma   90.00
#
_symmetry.space_group_name_H-M   'P 1'
#
loop_
_entity.id
_entity.type
_entity.pdbx_description
1 polymer ?
#
loop_
_entity_poly.entity_id
_entity_poly.type
_entity_poly.pdbx_seq_one_letter_code
_entity_poly.pdbx_strand_id
1 'polypeptide(L)'
;MTGYWGEVDALHTFCEPNYASSAFVAEFWNSLGSAVYCFAALSGLVSTAGMVWQVRCGWWALLLTGLGSITFHGTMRYNAELLDELPMLQLIACATLAADGAHPWTRTPRGRALLLGGMAASLGGLTAAYLYTRTFYLFVTGFTLSVLLLFALGLAMESCSPAVGYCRVRAIGCIALGRIAWEIEERFCAAMPTLWPLHNVLGAGGLYGGTQQRGTSFLPKPLAIRANIHHEAVTRAAECPMKPAAVVSTEPPEGCLRGHGDASCGVSHCRISSRDMGHEGDLSKRSPPGSARSGSAQLLKA
;
A
#
# COMPACT_ATOMS: atom_id res chain seq x y z
N MET A 1 39.94 0.72 15.84
CA MET A 1 39.53 0.43 17.24
C MET A 1 38.57 -0.74 17.17
N THR A 2 38.73 -1.76 18.01
CA THR A 2 37.78 -2.87 18.14
C THR A 2 36.54 -2.35 18.86
N GLY A 3 35.36 -2.49 18.25
CA GLY A 3 34.09 -2.10 18.84
C GLY A 3 33.65 -3.03 19.98
N TYR A 4 32.65 -2.62 20.77
CA TYR A 4 32.09 -3.47 21.84
C TYR A 4 31.61 -4.84 21.34
N TRP A 5 31.09 -4.90 20.11
CA TRP A 5 30.57 -6.13 19.48
C TRP A 5 31.62 -6.94 18.72
N GLY A 6 32.90 -6.57 18.83
CA GLY A 6 34.01 -7.17 18.09
C GLY A 6 34.47 -6.33 16.90
N GLU A 7 35.30 -6.93 16.05
CA GLU A 7 35.72 -6.31 14.79
C GLU A 7 34.55 -6.27 13.80
N VAL A 8 34.51 -5.25 12.96
CA VAL A 8 33.50 -5.15 11.89
C VAL A 8 33.73 -6.28 10.89
N ASP A 9 32.71 -7.09 10.64
CA ASP A 9 32.72 -8.14 9.61
C ASP A 9 31.57 -8.02 8.61
N ALA A 10 30.83 -6.91 8.66
CA ALA A 10 29.85 -6.53 7.65
C ALA A 10 30.50 -6.45 6.25
N LEU A 11 29.74 -6.81 5.22
CA LEU A 11 30.19 -6.69 3.82
C LEU A 11 30.17 -5.23 3.33
N HIS A 12 29.39 -4.38 4.01
CA HIS A 12 29.26 -2.97 3.70
C HIS A 12 29.42 -2.11 4.96
N THR A 13 30.00 -0.92 4.80
CA THR A 13 30.18 0.08 5.86
C THR A 13 29.69 1.42 5.33
N PHE A 14 28.80 2.08 6.08
CA PHE A 14 28.21 3.35 5.66
C PHE A 14 29.11 4.52 6.04
N CYS A 15 28.65 5.72 5.77
CA CYS A 15 29.45 6.91 5.96
C CYS A 15 29.53 7.37 7.43
N GLU A 16 28.61 6.92 8.29
CA GLU A 16 28.65 7.26 9.71
C GLU A 16 29.86 6.60 10.38
N PRO A 17 30.74 7.35 11.08
CA PRO A 17 31.90 6.76 11.72
C PRO A 17 31.53 5.80 12.86
N ASN A 18 31.98 4.55 12.73
CA ASN A 18 31.76 3.51 13.73
C ASN A 18 32.27 3.89 15.14
N TYR A 19 31.40 3.73 16.13
CA TYR A 19 31.61 3.98 17.56
C TYR A 19 32.00 5.42 17.92
N ALA A 20 31.77 6.39 17.03
CA ALA A 20 32.11 7.79 17.29
C ALA A 20 31.20 8.46 18.33
N SER A 21 29.91 8.12 18.32
CA SER A 21 28.93 8.68 19.26
C SER A 21 28.72 7.82 20.52
N SER A 22 29.00 6.52 20.44
CA SER A 22 28.78 5.55 21.52
C SER A 22 29.78 4.40 21.42
N ALA A 23 30.29 3.92 22.57
CA ALA A 23 31.14 2.73 22.60
C ALA A 23 30.36 1.42 22.35
N PHE A 24 29.02 1.44 22.51
CA PHE A 24 28.17 0.25 22.41
C PHE A 24 27.40 0.13 21.09
N VAL A 25 27.23 1.24 20.36
CA VAL A 25 26.45 1.30 19.12
C VAL A 25 27.37 1.86 18.05
N ALA A 26 27.63 1.06 17.00
CA ALA A 26 28.60 1.40 15.97
C ALA A 26 28.15 2.66 15.19
N GLU A 27 27.00 2.63 14.53
CA GLU A 27 26.44 3.79 13.83
C GLU A 27 25.20 4.28 14.59
N PHE A 28 25.41 5.13 15.58
CA PHE A 28 24.36 5.52 16.54
C PHE A 28 23.16 6.19 15.87
N TRP A 29 23.41 7.12 14.95
CA TRP A 29 22.34 7.86 14.30
C TRP A 29 21.60 7.01 13.27
N ASN A 30 22.30 6.17 12.53
CA ASN A 30 21.69 5.21 11.61
C ASN A 30 20.85 4.15 12.35
N SER A 31 21.32 3.64 13.50
CA SER A 31 20.52 2.80 14.40
C SER A 31 19.27 3.52 14.90
N LEU A 32 19.39 4.78 15.34
CA LEU A 32 18.25 5.55 15.83
C LEU A 32 17.23 5.87 14.72
N GLY A 33 17.70 6.25 13.54
CA GLY A 33 16.85 6.52 12.38
C GLY A 33 16.08 5.28 11.93
N SER A 34 16.70 4.10 12.05
CA SER A 34 16.07 2.81 11.77
C SER A 34 14.85 2.51 12.67
N ALA A 35 14.80 3.08 13.88
CA ALA A 35 13.67 2.92 14.79
C ALA A 35 12.35 3.48 14.21
N VAL A 36 12.43 4.43 13.27
CA VAL A 36 11.24 4.96 12.59
C VAL A 36 10.49 3.86 11.82
N TYR A 37 11.18 2.88 11.24
CA TYR A 37 10.54 1.75 10.57
C TYR A 37 9.74 0.88 11.56
N CYS A 38 10.29 0.63 12.75
CA CYS A 38 9.60 -0.09 13.80
C CYS A 38 8.33 0.64 14.25
N PHE A 39 8.40 1.96 14.46
CA PHE A 39 7.24 2.77 14.83
C PHE A 39 6.16 2.77 13.75
N ALA A 40 6.56 2.95 12.48
CA ALA A 40 5.64 2.89 11.35
C ALA A 40 4.97 1.51 11.24
N ALA A 41 5.74 0.44 11.39
CA ALA A 41 5.25 -0.93 11.34
C ALA A 41 4.25 -1.25 12.45
N LEU A 42 4.56 -0.88 13.71
CA LEU A 42 3.67 -1.08 14.84
C LEU A 42 2.37 -0.28 14.68
N SER A 43 2.45 0.98 14.25
CA SER A 43 1.26 1.78 13.94
C SER A 43 0.42 1.12 12.86
N GLY A 44 1.06 0.62 11.78
CA GLY A 44 0.38 -0.08 10.70
C GLY A 44 -0.29 -1.38 11.17
N LEU A 45 0.36 -2.17 12.02
CA LEU A 45 -0.21 -3.40 12.59
C LEU A 45 -1.45 -3.13 13.45
N VAL A 46 -1.45 -2.04 14.21
CA VAL A 46 -2.61 -1.60 15.00
C VAL A 46 -3.74 -1.12 14.08
N SER A 47 -3.43 -0.25 13.11
CA SER A 47 -4.41 0.30 12.17
C SER A 47 -5.01 -0.73 11.22
N THR A 48 -4.31 -1.84 10.98
CA THR A 48 -4.78 -2.94 10.12
C THR A 48 -5.23 -4.17 10.90
N ALA A 49 -5.49 -4.02 12.21
CA ALA A 49 -6.07 -5.08 13.02
C ALA A 49 -7.42 -5.52 12.43
N GLY A 50 -7.57 -6.83 12.20
CA GLY A 50 -8.76 -7.41 11.57
C GLY A 50 -8.74 -7.43 10.03
N MET A 51 -7.75 -6.84 9.37
CA MET A 51 -7.57 -6.99 7.92
C MET A 51 -7.00 -8.37 7.57
N VAL A 52 -7.15 -8.76 6.29
CA VAL A 52 -6.61 -10.00 5.75
C VAL A 52 -5.08 -10.08 5.91
N TRP A 53 -4.55 -11.29 6.06
CA TRP A 53 -3.15 -11.51 6.40
C TRP A 53 -2.18 -10.95 5.34
N GLN A 54 -2.59 -10.90 4.07
CA GLN A 54 -1.80 -10.36 2.95
C GLN A 54 -1.48 -8.87 3.11
N VAL A 55 -2.37 -8.12 3.78
CA VAL A 55 -2.10 -6.70 4.11
C VAL A 55 -1.20 -6.61 5.35
N ARG A 56 -1.43 -7.50 6.33
CA ARG A 56 -0.71 -7.46 7.61
C ARG A 56 0.72 -7.98 7.51
N CYS A 57 1.02 -8.89 6.59
CA CYS A 57 2.36 -9.47 6.44
C CYS A 57 3.40 -8.43 6.01
N GLY A 58 3.03 -7.41 5.23
CA GLY A 58 3.92 -6.29 4.89
C GLY A 58 4.35 -5.48 6.10
N TRP A 59 3.44 -5.23 7.05
CA TRP A 59 3.76 -4.54 8.29
C TRP A 59 4.67 -5.37 9.20
N TRP A 60 4.48 -6.69 9.26
CA TRP A 60 5.41 -7.57 9.96
C TRP A 60 6.80 -7.59 9.32
N ALA A 61 6.87 -7.67 7.99
CA ALA A 61 8.14 -7.62 7.26
C ALA A 61 8.88 -6.27 7.48
N LEU A 62 8.14 -5.16 7.51
CA LEU A 62 8.70 -3.85 7.84
C LEU A 62 9.22 -3.77 9.29
N LEU A 63 8.51 -4.38 10.25
CA LEU A 63 8.99 -4.44 11.63
C LEU A 63 10.30 -5.23 11.73
N LEU A 64 10.37 -6.39 11.06
CA LEU A 64 11.58 -7.21 11.01
C LEU A 64 12.74 -6.46 10.34
N THR A 65 12.48 -5.74 9.25
CA THR A 65 13.46 -4.87 8.58
C THR A 65 13.98 -3.81 9.55
N GLY A 66 13.09 -3.09 10.26
CA GLY A 66 13.50 -2.07 11.22
C GLY A 66 14.35 -2.63 12.37
N LEU A 67 13.96 -3.78 12.93
CA LEU A 67 14.72 -4.44 14.00
C LEU A 67 16.08 -4.95 13.49
N GLY A 68 16.12 -5.49 12.26
CA GLY A 68 17.33 -5.87 11.56
C GLY A 68 18.28 -4.69 11.40
N SER A 69 17.81 -3.62 10.78
CA SER A 69 18.53 -2.36 10.56
C SER A 69 19.10 -1.77 11.86
N ILE A 70 18.31 -1.72 12.95
CA ILE A 70 18.82 -1.26 14.27
C ILE A 70 19.97 -2.14 14.74
N THR A 71 19.82 -3.47 14.63
CA THR A 71 20.81 -4.45 15.09
C THR A 71 22.07 -4.42 14.21
N PHE A 72 21.90 -4.25 12.91
CA PHE A 72 22.99 -4.15 11.95
C PHE A 72 23.82 -2.90 12.20
N HIS A 73 23.21 -1.70 12.12
CA HIS A 73 23.92 -0.45 12.41
C HIS A 73 24.47 -0.39 13.83
N GLY A 74 23.86 -1.10 14.78
CA GLY A 74 24.34 -1.12 16.16
C GLY A 74 25.61 -1.95 16.35
N THR A 75 25.80 -2.99 15.52
CA THR A 75 26.84 -4.01 15.74
C THR A 75 27.86 -4.10 14.62
N MET A 76 27.49 -3.73 13.39
CA MET A 76 28.26 -3.89 12.15
C MET A 76 28.74 -5.34 11.94
N ARG A 77 27.83 -6.28 12.24
CA ARG A 77 28.08 -7.72 12.13
C ARG A 77 27.34 -8.31 10.93
N TYR A 78 27.99 -9.20 10.19
CA TYR A 78 27.41 -9.84 9.00
C TYR A 78 26.08 -10.56 9.26
N ASN A 79 25.95 -11.25 10.40
CA ASN A 79 24.70 -11.93 10.74
C ASN A 79 23.55 -10.93 10.98
N ALA A 80 23.86 -9.73 11.47
CA ALA A 80 22.88 -8.67 11.66
C ALA A 80 22.56 -7.96 10.33
N GLU A 81 23.54 -7.83 9.43
CA GLU A 81 23.34 -7.38 8.05
C GLU A 81 22.32 -8.26 7.32
N LEU A 82 22.45 -9.59 7.43
CA LEU A 82 21.45 -10.53 6.89
C LEU A 82 20.05 -10.32 7.50
N LEU A 83 19.97 -9.93 8.78
CA LEU A 83 18.70 -9.65 9.45
C LEU A 83 18.10 -8.30 8.99
N ASP A 84 18.89 -7.39 8.46
CA ASP A 84 18.40 -6.15 7.84
C ASP A 84 17.92 -6.42 6.41
N GLU A 85 18.79 -7.02 5.59
CA GLU A 85 18.59 -7.13 4.15
C GLU A 85 17.56 -8.19 3.73
N LEU A 86 17.56 -9.36 4.37
CA LEU A 86 16.65 -10.45 3.95
C LEU A 86 15.17 -10.11 4.24
N PRO A 87 14.82 -9.49 5.38
CA PRO A 87 13.45 -8.99 5.59
C PRO A 87 13.02 -7.92 4.60
N MET A 88 13.93 -7.12 4.03
CA MET A 88 13.58 -6.19 2.94
C MET A 88 13.07 -6.95 1.70
N LEU A 89 13.67 -8.09 1.35
CA LEU A 89 13.18 -8.95 0.27
C LEU A 89 11.81 -9.55 0.61
N GLN A 90 11.58 -9.92 1.88
CA GLN A 90 10.28 -10.39 2.34
C GLN A 90 9.21 -9.29 2.25
N LEU A 91 9.58 -8.03 2.51
CA LEU A 91 8.69 -6.88 2.34
C LEU A 91 8.24 -6.72 0.89
N ILE A 92 9.13 -6.94 -0.09
CA ILE A 92 8.77 -6.97 -1.52
C ILE A 92 7.76 -8.07 -1.82
N ALA A 93 8.01 -9.29 -1.32
CA ALA A 93 7.09 -10.41 -1.50
C ALA A 93 5.71 -10.11 -0.92
N CYS A 94 5.66 -9.56 0.30
CA CYS A 94 4.42 -9.14 0.95
C CYS A 94 3.68 -8.03 0.19
N ALA A 95 4.40 -7.03 -0.32
CA ALA A 95 3.82 -5.97 -1.14
C ALA A 95 3.21 -6.52 -2.45
N THR A 96 3.87 -7.51 -3.07
CA THR A 96 3.36 -8.18 -4.27
C THR A 96 2.09 -8.98 -3.96
N LEU A 97 2.05 -9.69 -2.82
CA LEU A 97 0.86 -10.40 -2.35
C LEU A 97 -0.30 -9.47 -2.03
N ALA A 98 -0.03 -8.28 -1.46
CA ALA A 98 -1.05 -7.28 -1.19
C ALA A 98 -1.64 -6.67 -2.48
N ALA A 99 -0.90 -6.72 -3.60
CA ALA A 99 -1.36 -6.28 -4.91
C ALA A 99 -2.13 -7.37 -5.70
N ASP A 100 -2.25 -8.58 -5.16
CA ASP A 100 -2.95 -9.70 -5.79
C ASP A 100 -4.44 -9.39 -5.99
N GLY A 101 -4.93 -9.56 -7.22
CA GLY A 101 -6.28 -9.21 -7.65
C GLY A 101 -6.49 -7.74 -8.00
N ALA A 102 -5.61 -6.83 -7.55
CA ALA A 102 -5.72 -5.40 -7.83
C ALA A 102 -5.12 -4.99 -9.19
N HIS A 103 -4.12 -5.72 -9.68
CA HIS A 103 -3.52 -5.47 -10.99
C HIS A 103 -4.15 -6.35 -12.09
N PRO A 104 -4.42 -5.85 -13.31
CA PRO A 104 -5.08 -6.62 -14.37
C PRO A 104 -4.45 -8.00 -14.66
N TRP A 105 -3.12 -8.11 -14.63
CA TRP A 105 -2.41 -9.39 -14.83
C TRP A 105 -2.71 -10.44 -13.75
N THR A 106 -2.97 -10.01 -12.52
CA THR A 106 -3.23 -10.92 -11.39
C THR A 106 -4.67 -11.44 -11.36
N ARG A 107 -5.55 -10.93 -12.24
CA ARG A 107 -6.95 -11.39 -12.34
C ARG A 107 -7.08 -12.78 -12.95
N THR A 108 -6.11 -13.22 -13.76
CA THR A 108 -6.10 -14.57 -14.34
C THR A 108 -5.27 -15.52 -13.48
N PRO A 109 -5.68 -16.80 -13.30
CA PRO A 109 -4.90 -17.77 -12.54
C PRO A 109 -3.47 -17.94 -13.06
N ARG A 110 -3.30 -17.89 -14.39
CA ARG A 110 -1.98 -17.97 -15.04
C ARG A 110 -1.13 -16.75 -14.74
N GLY A 111 -1.64 -15.54 -14.95
CA GLY A 111 -0.89 -14.32 -14.70
C GLY A 111 -0.54 -14.14 -13.22
N ARG A 112 -1.45 -14.52 -12.31
CA ARG A 112 -1.18 -14.60 -10.87
C ARG A 112 -0.05 -15.58 -10.54
N ALA A 113 -0.12 -16.82 -11.06
CA ALA A 113 0.92 -17.82 -10.83
C ALA A 113 2.29 -17.40 -11.38
N LEU A 114 2.31 -16.77 -12.56
CA LEU A 114 3.54 -16.24 -13.17
C LEU A 114 4.13 -15.09 -12.35
N LEU A 115 3.31 -14.14 -11.88
CA LEU A 115 3.79 -13.02 -11.08
C LEU A 115 4.30 -13.48 -9.72
N LEU A 116 3.48 -14.22 -8.96
CA LEU A 116 3.84 -14.65 -7.60
C LEU A 116 4.97 -15.70 -7.63
N GLY A 117 4.89 -16.67 -8.54
CA GLY A 117 5.92 -17.69 -8.72
C GLY A 117 7.23 -17.10 -9.25
N GLY A 118 7.15 -16.18 -10.21
CA GLY A 118 8.31 -15.47 -10.74
C GLY A 118 8.98 -14.58 -9.68
N MET A 119 8.19 -13.82 -8.93
CA MET A 119 8.70 -13.02 -7.81
C MET A 119 9.36 -13.91 -6.75
N ALA A 120 8.70 -14.98 -6.31
CA ALA A 120 9.25 -15.92 -5.33
C ALA A 120 10.57 -16.57 -5.82
N ALA A 121 10.62 -17.03 -7.07
CA ALA A 121 11.82 -17.60 -7.66
C ALA A 121 12.96 -16.57 -7.77
N SER A 122 12.65 -15.34 -8.17
CA SER A 122 13.64 -14.26 -8.29
C SER A 122 14.23 -13.86 -6.94
N LEU A 123 13.39 -13.68 -5.91
CA LEU A 123 13.83 -13.32 -4.56
C LEU A 123 14.58 -14.48 -3.89
N GLY A 124 14.09 -15.72 -4.05
CA GLY A 124 14.79 -16.90 -3.54
C GLY A 124 16.15 -17.12 -4.21
N GLY A 125 16.21 -16.96 -5.54
CA GLY A 125 17.45 -17.03 -6.30
C GLY A 125 18.44 -15.92 -5.92
N LEU A 126 17.95 -14.68 -5.76
CA LEU A 126 18.76 -13.56 -5.27
C LEU A 126 19.34 -13.84 -3.89
N THR A 127 18.52 -14.29 -2.94
CA THR A 127 18.96 -14.66 -1.59
C THR A 127 20.01 -15.77 -1.62
N ALA A 128 19.78 -16.83 -2.39
CA ALA A 128 20.74 -17.94 -2.49
C ALA A 128 22.07 -17.48 -3.10
N ALA A 129 22.02 -16.70 -4.18
CA ALA A 129 23.21 -16.16 -4.82
C ALA A 129 23.95 -15.17 -3.90
N TYR A 130 23.22 -14.35 -3.14
CA TYR A 130 23.80 -13.42 -2.18
C TYR A 130 24.50 -14.14 -1.02
N LEU A 131 23.84 -15.12 -0.39
CA LEU A 131 24.42 -15.92 0.68
C LEU A 131 25.66 -16.71 0.24
N TYR A 132 25.71 -17.13 -1.02
CA TYR A 132 26.85 -17.82 -1.61
C TYR A 132 28.01 -16.88 -1.95
N THR A 133 27.72 -15.78 -2.66
CA THR A 133 28.75 -14.87 -3.19
C THR A 133 29.22 -13.82 -2.18
N ARG A 134 28.42 -13.54 -1.14
CA ARG A 134 28.66 -12.47 -0.15
C ARG A 134 29.01 -11.13 -0.80
N THR A 135 28.28 -10.80 -1.86
CA THR A 135 28.49 -9.56 -2.62
C THR A 135 27.33 -8.60 -2.37
N PHE A 136 27.56 -7.57 -1.55
CA PHE A 136 26.55 -6.57 -1.18
C PHE A 136 25.84 -5.94 -2.39
N TYR A 137 26.58 -5.58 -3.45
CA TYR A 137 25.99 -4.98 -4.66
C TYR A 137 24.99 -5.90 -5.40
N LEU A 138 25.09 -7.22 -5.23
CA LEU A 138 24.13 -8.16 -5.79
C LEU A 138 22.76 -7.95 -5.12
N PHE A 139 22.73 -7.86 -3.78
CA PHE A 139 21.53 -7.56 -3.01
C PHE A 139 20.97 -6.19 -3.41
N VAL A 140 21.77 -5.11 -3.35
CA VAL A 140 21.30 -3.75 -3.64
C VAL A 140 20.70 -3.63 -5.04
N THR A 141 21.34 -4.23 -6.04
CA THR A 141 20.86 -4.21 -7.43
C THR A 141 19.56 -5.00 -7.56
N GLY A 142 19.51 -6.23 -7.04
CA GLY A 142 18.32 -7.08 -7.11
C GLY A 142 17.13 -6.49 -6.36
N PHE A 143 17.36 -5.92 -5.18
CA PHE A 143 16.36 -5.20 -4.41
C PHE A 143 15.84 -3.97 -5.16
N THR A 144 16.74 -3.15 -5.73
CA THR A 144 16.37 -1.98 -6.53
C THR A 144 15.48 -2.37 -7.72
N LEU A 145 15.86 -3.40 -8.48
CA LEU A 145 15.06 -3.90 -9.61
C LEU A 145 13.67 -4.39 -9.14
N SER A 146 13.60 -5.04 -7.99
CA SER A 146 12.34 -5.51 -7.42
C SER A 146 11.43 -4.35 -6.98
N VAL A 147 12.00 -3.29 -6.40
CA VAL A 147 11.27 -2.06 -6.07
C VAL A 147 10.76 -1.35 -7.34
N LEU A 148 11.57 -1.27 -8.40
CA LEU A 148 11.15 -0.69 -9.67
C LEU A 148 10.00 -1.49 -10.31
N LEU A 149 10.03 -2.81 -10.22
CA LEU A 149 8.90 -3.66 -10.63
C LEU A 149 7.64 -3.34 -9.81
N LEU A 150 7.77 -3.20 -8.48
CA LEU A 150 6.64 -2.79 -7.63
C LEU A 150 6.11 -1.40 -7.98
N PHE A 151 6.96 -0.45 -8.35
CA PHE A 151 6.52 0.86 -8.83
C PHE A 151 5.74 0.74 -10.14
N ALA A 152 6.24 -0.03 -11.09
CA ALA A 152 5.56 -0.28 -12.36
C ALA A 152 4.19 -0.93 -12.16
N LEU A 153 4.12 -1.99 -11.34
CA LEU A 153 2.86 -2.65 -10.96
C LEU A 153 1.93 -1.68 -10.23
N GLY A 154 2.46 -0.92 -9.28
CA GLY A 154 1.73 0.06 -8.49
C GLY A 154 1.09 1.15 -9.35
N LEU A 155 1.82 1.70 -10.32
CA LEU A 155 1.31 2.73 -11.23
C LEU A 155 0.28 2.18 -12.22
N ALA A 156 0.38 0.90 -12.59
CA ALA A 156 -0.57 0.22 -13.47
C ALA A 156 -1.83 -0.29 -12.76
N MET A 157 -1.87 -0.29 -11.42
CA MET A 157 -3.05 -0.66 -10.64
C MET A 157 -4.15 0.40 -10.76
N GLU A 158 -5.34 -0.07 -11.11
CA GLU A 158 -6.56 0.75 -11.07
C GLU A 158 -6.89 1.13 -9.62
N SER A 159 -7.27 2.40 -9.40
CA SER A 159 -7.65 2.91 -8.08
C SER A 159 -9.09 3.37 -8.13
N CYS A 160 -9.95 2.83 -7.27
CA CYS A 160 -11.34 3.27 -7.15
C CYS A 160 -11.46 4.63 -6.42
N SER A 161 -10.39 5.11 -5.77
CA SER A 161 -10.35 6.41 -5.09
C SER A 161 -9.11 7.21 -5.49
N PRO A 162 -9.26 8.50 -5.86
CA PRO A 162 -8.13 9.40 -6.12
C PRO A 162 -7.18 9.52 -4.92
N ALA A 163 -7.70 9.40 -3.69
CA ALA A 163 -6.88 9.47 -2.47
C ALA A 163 -5.86 8.32 -2.40
N VAL A 164 -6.24 7.12 -2.85
CA VAL A 164 -5.34 5.96 -2.91
C VAL A 164 -4.24 6.19 -3.96
N GLY A 165 -4.61 6.74 -5.12
CA GLY A 165 -3.64 7.15 -6.15
C GLY A 165 -2.64 8.18 -5.64
N TYR A 166 -3.12 9.22 -4.95
CA TYR A 166 -2.27 10.26 -4.36
C TYR A 166 -1.30 9.70 -3.31
N CYS A 167 -1.80 8.89 -2.37
CA CYS A 167 -0.97 8.24 -1.35
C CYS A 167 0.12 7.38 -1.98
N ARG A 168 -0.21 6.64 -3.04
CA ARG A 168 0.73 5.80 -3.78
C ARG A 168 1.84 6.59 -4.46
N VAL A 169 1.51 7.64 -5.21
CA VAL A 169 2.50 8.49 -5.90
C VAL A 169 3.42 9.17 -4.88
N ARG A 170 2.87 9.65 -3.76
CA ARG A 170 3.68 10.21 -2.68
C ARG A 170 4.62 9.17 -2.07
N ALA A 171 4.16 7.95 -1.84
CA ALA A 171 4.99 6.87 -1.31
C ALA A 171 6.14 6.53 -2.28
N ILE A 172 5.86 6.41 -3.58
CA ILE A 172 6.88 6.22 -4.63
C ILE A 172 7.91 7.36 -4.58
N GLY A 173 7.44 8.61 -4.52
CA GLY A 173 8.32 9.78 -4.43
C GLY A 173 9.22 9.77 -3.19
N CYS A 174 8.69 9.42 -2.02
CA CYS A 174 9.47 9.30 -0.78
C CYS A 174 10.53 8.20 -0.87
N ILE A 175 10.19 7.03 -1.42
CA ILE A 175 11.15 5.92 -1.57
C ILE A 175 12.24 6.29 -2.59
N ALA A 176 11.86 6.92 -3.71
CA ALA A 176 12.82 7.37 -4.72
C ALA A 176 13.78 8.44 -4.15
N LEU A 177 13.26 9.38 -3.35
CA LEU A 177 14.10 10.38 -2.67
C LEU A 177 15.08 9.72 -1.70
N GLY A 178 14.63 8.77 -0.89
CA GLY A 178 15.51 8.00 0.01
C GLY A 178 16.60 7.25 -0.75
N ARG A 179 16.25 6.59 -1.88
CA ARG A 179 17.22 5.90 -2.73
C ARG A 179 18.27 6.86 -3.32
N ILE A 180 17.87 8.04 -3.76
CA ILE A 180 18.78 9.08 -4.27
C ILE A 180 19.69 9.59 -3.16
N ALA A 181 19.15 9.86 -1.97
CA ALA A 181 19.94 10.31 -0.82
C ALA A 181 21.02 9.28 -0.45
N TRP A 182 20.66 8.00 -0.43
CA TRP A 182 21.61 6.90 -0.22
C TRP A 182 22.70 6.84 -1.30
N GLU A 183 22.36 6.99 -2.59
CA GLU A 183 23.37 7.00 -3.67
C GLU A 183 24.35 8.17 -3.53
N ILE A 184 23.86 9.33 -3.10
CA ILE A 184 24.71 10.50 -2.87
C ILE A 184 25.67 10.21 -1.72
N GLU A 185 25.19 9.67 -0.61
CA GLU A 185 26.06 9.30 0.50
C GLU A 185 27.12 8.29 0.06
N GLU A 186 26.71 7.18 -0.52
CA GLU A 186 27.59 6.08 -0.90
C GLU A 186 28.71 6.53 -1.86
N ARG A 187 28.35 7.28 -2.90
CA ARG A 187 29.32 7.71 -3.93
C ARG A 187 30.26 8.80 -3.45
N PHE A 188 29.79 9.68 -2.57
CA PHE A 188 30.54 10.86 -2.16
C PHE A 188 31.14 10.75 -0.77
N CYS A 189 30.91 9.66 -0.02
CA CYS A 189 31.39 9.51 1.34
C CYS A 189 32.91 9.71 1.47
N ALA A 190 33.69 9.13 0.55
CA ALA A 190 35.16 9.27 0.55
C ALA A 190 35.64 10.73 0.41
N ALA A 191 34.87 11.56 -0.33
CA ALA A 191 35.19 12.97 -0.54
C ALA A 191 34.58 13.89 0.53
N MET A 192 33.40 13.54 1.04
CA MET A 192 32.61 14.32 1.99
C MET A 192 32.02 13.41 3.07
N PRO A 193 32.81 13.01 4.09
CA PRO A 193 32.35 12.11 5.14
C PRO A 193 31.18 12.67 5.98
N THR A 194 30.96 13.98 5.94
CA THR A 194 29.87 14.66 6.67
C THR A 194 28.48 14.41 6.08
N LEU A 195 28.38 13.67 4.96
CA LEU A 195 27.11 13.34 4.30
C LEU A 195 26.35 12.17 4.93
N TRP A 196 26.93 11.49 5.93
CA TRP A 196 26.30 10.38 6.65
C TRP A 196 24.85 10.61 7.15
N PRO A 197 24.36 11.84 7.45
CA PRO A 197 22.96 12.01 7.82
C PRO A 197 21.97 11.69 6.67
N LEU A 198 22.42 11.65 5.41
CA LEU A 198 21.58 11.36 4.25
C LEU A 198 20.96 9.95 4.30
N HIS A 199 21.62 8.99 4.94
CA HIS A 199 21.11 7.62 5.15
C HIS A 199 19.74 7.62 5.84
N ASN A 200 19.49 8.62 6.68
CA ASN A 200 18.29 8.73 7.51
C ASN A 200 17.11 9.45 6.81
N VAL A 201 17.30 9.93 5.56
CA VAL A 201 16.26 10.64 4.79
C VAL A 201 15.03 9.76 4.53
N LEU A 202 15.20 8.45 4.36
CA LEU A 202 14.09 7.51 4.17
C LEU A 202 13.21 7.39 5.44
N GLY A 203 13.81 7.48 6.63
CA GLY A 203 13.09 7.46 7.91
C GLY A 203 12.18 8.68 8.09
N ALA A 204 12.62 9.87 7.69
CA ALA A 204 11.84 11.11 7.84
C ALA A 204 10.51 11.09 7.04
N GLY A 205 10.47 10.41 5.89
CA GLY A 205 9.25 10.27 5.07
C GLY A 205 8.18 9.37 5.70
N GLY A 206 8.58 8.34 6.46
CA GLY A 206 7.67 7.37 7.08
C GLY A 206 6.78 7.98 8.16
N LEU A 207 7.27 8.96 8.92
CA LEU A 207 6.52 9.66 9.97
C LEU A 207 5.34 10.48 9.41
N TYR A 208 5.48 11.05 8.21
CA TYR A 208 4.41 11.78 7.52
C TYR A 208 3.36 10.86 6.88
N GLY A 209 3.62 9.55 6.75
CA GLY A 209 2.68 8.57 6.25
C GLY A 209 1.56 8.25 7.26
N GLY A 210 1.95 8.01 8.51
CA GLY A 210 1.05 7.57 9.58
C GLY A 210 0.18 8.69 10.17
N THR A 211 0.60 9.95 10.07
CA THR A 211 -0.17 11.09 10.56
C THR A 211 -1.32 11.48 9.63
N GLN A 212 -1.17 11.28 8.31
CA GLN A 212 -2.20 11.64 7.32
C GLN A 212 -3.44 10.71 7.40
N GLN A 213 -3.28 9.45 7.82
CA GLN A 213 -4.41 8.53 8.05
C GLN A 213 -5.26 8.90 9.28
N ARG A 214 -4.79 9.81 10.15
CA ARG A 214 -5.56 10.32 11.30
C ARG A 214 -6.37 11.59 11.00
N GLY A 215 -6.35 12.08 9.76
CA GLY A 215 -6.90 13.39 9.39
C GLY A 215 -8.42 13.47 9.19
N THR A 216 -9.17 12.36 9.28
CA THR A 216 -10.65 12.41 9.24
C THR A 216 -11.22 12.10 10.62
N SER A 217 -11.49 13.19 11.33
CA SER A 217 -12.59 13.33 12.31
C SER A 217 -12.40 12.76 13.73
N PHE A 218 -12.29 13.70 14.67
CA PHE A 218 -12.94 13.72 15.99
C PHE A 218 -12.77 12.51 16.92
N LEU A 219 -11.96 12.69 17.98
CA LEU A 219 -12.19 11.98 19.25
C LEU A 219 -13.65 12.21 19.70
N PRO A 220 -14.33 11.14 20.17
CA PRO A 220 -14.41 10.94 21.61
C PRO A 220 -14.07 9.50 22.06
N LYS A 221 -13.68 9.38 23.33
CA LYS A 221 -13.43 8.12 24.07
C LYS A 221 -14.76 7.35 24.35
N PRO A 222 -14.73 6.23 25.10
CA PRO A 222 -14.47 4.85 24.69
C PRO A 222 -15.69 3.93 24.96
N LEU A 223 -15.49 2.62 24.76
CA LEU A 223 -16.40 1.49 25.04
C LEU A 223 -17.51 1.19 24.03
N ALA A 224 -17.45 -0.08 23.59
CA ALA A 224 -18.50 -0.91 23.05
C ALA A 224 -19.22 -0.38 21.81
N ILE A 225 -19.02 -1.05 20.66
CA ILE A 225 -20.10 -1.61 19.84
C ILE A 225 -19.47 -2.37 18.66
N ARG A 226 -19.77 -3.67 18.64
CA ARG A 226 -19.94 -4.59 17.50
C ARG A 226 -18.91 -4.59 16.38
N ALA A 227 -18.23 -5.73 16.31
CA ALA A 227 -17.92 -6.44 15.08
C ALA A 227 -19.13 -6.45 14.13
N ASN A 228 -19.19 -5.51 13.18
CA ASN A 228 -20.00 -5.65 11.97
C ASN A 228 -19.52 -4.80 10.78
N ILE A 229 -18.29 -4.27 10.80
CA ILE A 229 -17.70 -3.51 9.66
C ILE A 229 -17.09 -4.47 8.60
N HIS A 230 -17.21 -5.79 8.79
CA HIS A 230 -16.52 -6.78 7.96
C HIS A 230 -17.16 -7.06 6.59
N HIS A 231 -18.35 -6.52 6.29
CA HIS A 231 -19.02 -6.80 5.00
C HIS A 231 -19.13 -5.59 4.06
N GLU A 232 -19.01 -4.33 4.51
CA GLU A 232 -19.23 -3.19 3.60
C GLU A 232 -17.97 -2.70 2.87
N ALA A 233 -16.79 -2.77 3.49
CA ALA A 233 -15.56 -2.29 2.86
C ALA A 233 -15.03 -3.22 1.75
N VAL A 234 -15.24 -4.53 1.90
CA VAL A 234 -14.89 -5.53 0.87
C VAL A 234 -15.93 -5.52 -0.26
N THR A 235 -17.21 -5.25 0.04
CA THR A 235 -18.26 -5.16 -0.97
C THR A 235 -18.19 -3.86 -1.77
N ARG A 236 -17.82 -2.72 -1.15
CA ARG A 236 -17.59 -1.46 -1.89
C ARG A 236 -16.37 -1.48 -2.82
N ALA A 237 -15.37 -2.32 -2.53
CA ALA A 237 -14.26 -2.57 -3.46
C ALA A 237 -14.71 -3.44 -4.67
N ALA A 238 -15.73 -4.29 -4.47
CA ALA A 238 -16.37 -5.05 -5.53
C ALA A 238 -17.39 -4.21 -6.34
N GLU A 239 -17.87 -3.08 -5.80
CA GLU A 239 -18.79 -2.12 -6.45
C GLU A 239 -18.09 -1.02 -7.24
N CYS A 240 -16.82 -1.17 -7.61
CA CYS A 240 -16.21 -0.26 -8.58
C CYS A 240 -16.95 -0.48 -9.90
N PRO A 241 -17.79 0.46 -10.40
CA PRO A 241 -18.57 0.23 -11.60
C PRO A 241 -17.59 0.02 -12.74
N MET A 242 -17.52 -1.22 -13.23
CA MET A 242 -16.77 -1.53 -14.43
C MET A 242 -17.28 -0.58 -15.52
N LYS A 243 -16.40 0.22 -16.12
CA LYS A 243 -16.65 0.66 -17.49
C LYS A 243 -16.89 -0.64 -18.26
N PRO A 244 -18.06 -0.85 -18.88
CA PRO A 244 -18.27 -2.05 -19.67
C PRO A 244 -17.17 -2.06 -20.72
N ALA A 245 -16.34 -3.12 -20.70
CA ALA A 245 -15.57 -3.47 -21.87
C ALA A 245 -16.58 -3.51 -23.01
N ALA A 246 -16.35 -2.71 -24.06
CA ALA A 246 -17.18 -2.75 -25.24
C ALA A 246 -17.21 -4.21 -25.70
N VAL A 247 -18.33 -4.88 -25.49
CA VAL A 247 -18.60 -6.18 -26.05
C VAL A 247 -18.63 -5.93 -27.56
N VAL A 248 -17.57 -6.34 -28.25
CA VAL A 248 -17.63 -6.54 -29.69
C VAL A 248 -18.64 -7.67 -29.87
N SER A 249 -19.89 -7.30 -30.10
CA SER A 249 -20.97 -8.22 -30.45
C SER A 249 -20.62 -8.83 -31.80
N THR A 250 -20.19 -10.09 -31.79
CA THR A 250 -20.08 -10.93 -32.98
C THR A 250 -21.44 -11.53 -33.31
N GLU A 251 -22.44 -10.70 -33.59
CA GLU A 251 -23.68 -11.12 -34.25
C GLU A 251 -24.14 -10.01 -35.19
N PRO A 252 -24.43 -10.30 -36.47
CA PRO A 252 -25.00 -9.33 -37.37
C PRO A 252 -26.44 -9.03 -36.92
N PRO A 253 -26.89 -7.76 -36.95
CA PRO A 253 -28.26 -7.45 -36.56
C PRO A 253 -29.25 -8.11 -37.53
N GLU A 254 -30.12 -8.96 -37.00
CA GLU A 254 -31.33 -9.41 -37.68
C GLU A 254 -32.23 -8.19 -37.93
N GLY A 255 -32.54 -7.92 -39.21
CA GLY A 255 -33.44 -6.83 -39.59
C GLY A 255 -33.06 -6.02 -40.83
N CYS A 256 -31.99 -6.37 -41.56
CA CYS A 256 -31.71 -5.75 -42.87
C CYS A 256 -32.46 -6.48 -44.00
N LEU A 257 -33.75 -6.18 -44.16
CA LEU A 257 -34.48 -6.48 -45.40
C LEU A 257 -34.18 -5.41 -46.45
N ARG A 258 -33.84 -5.89 -47.64
CA ARG A 258 -33.43 -5.15 -48.85
C ARG A 258 -34.39 -4.00 -49.22
N GLY A 259 -33.83 -2.85 -49.58
CA GLY A 259 -34.51 -1.77 -50.29
C GLY A 259 -33.52 -0.74 -50.83
N HIS A 260 -33.60 -0.45 -52.12
CA HIS A 260 -32.76 0.47 -52.89
C HIS A 260 -32.64 1.90 -52.32
N GLY A 261 -31.49 2.54 -52.54
CA GLY A 261 -31.38 4.01 -52.63
C GLY A 261 -30.37 4.63 -51.66
N ASP A 262 -29.44 5.41 -52.21
CA ASP A 262 -28.47 6.25 -51.50
C ASP A 262 -29.09 7.08 -50.36
N ALA A 263 -28.43 7.11 -49.20
CA ALA A 263 -28.34 8.31 -48.36
C ALA A 263 -27.35 8.12 -47.19
N SER A 264 -26.32 8.95 -47.22
CA SER A 264 -25.47 9.37 -46.10
C SER A 264 -26.23 9.75 -44.82
N CYS A 265 -25.76 9.31 -43.66
CA CYS A 265 -26.03 9.90 -42.34
C CYS A 265 -24.89 9.46 -41.40
N GLY A 266 -24.07 10.28 -40.77
CA GLY A 266 -24.32 11.60 -40.21
C GLY A 266 -23.99 11.53 -38.72
N VAL A 267 -22.82 12.02 -38.33
CA VAL A 267 -22.36 12.11 -36.92
C VAL A 267 -23.28 13.07 -36.17
N SER A 268 -23.99 12.61 -35.14
CA SER A 268 -24.68 13.53 -34.22
C SER A 268 -24.95 12.93 -32.83
N HIS A 269 -24.26 13.53 -31.85
CA HIS A 269 -24.71 13.87 -30.49
C HIS A 269 -25.60 12.88 -29.72
N CYS A 270 -24.99 12.23 -28.71
CA CYS A 270 -25.72 11.63 -27.59
C CYS A 270 -26.27 12.75 -26.69
N ARG A 271 -27.58 13.00 -26.78
CA ARG A 271 -28.34 13.84 -25.84
C ARG A 271 -29.01 12.91 -24.83
N ILE A 272 -28.60 12.99 -23.56
CA ILE A 272 -29.20 12.24 -22.45
C ILE A 272 -30.64 12.75 -22.26
N SER A 273 -31.64 11.89 -22.46
CA SER A 273 -33.05 12.19 -22.22
C SER A 273 -33.40 11.86 -20.77
N SER A 274 -33.64 12.90 -19.97
CA SER A 274 -34.24 12.83 -18.64
C SER A 274 -35.73 12.49 -18.75
N ARG A 275 -36.07 11.21 -18.68
CA ARG A 275 -37.42 10.72 -18.38
C ARG A 275 -37.28 9.47 -17.53
N ASP A 276 -37.22 9.68 -16.21
CA ASP A 276 -37.69 8.74 -15.19
C ASP A 276 -37.66 9.49 -13.86
N MET A 277 -38.71 10.27 -13.61
CA MET A 277 -39.11 10.78 -12.30
C MET A 277 -40.57 11.23 -12.42
N GLY A 278 -41.48 10.47 -11.82
CA GLY A 278 -42.87 10.90 -11.58
C GLY A 278 -43.91 9.85 -11.94
N HIS A 279 -44.24 8.97 -11.01
CA HIS A 279 -45.60 8.43 -10.85
C HIS A 279 -45.78 7.81 -9.45
N GLU A 280 -46.21 8.64 -8.49
CA GLU A 280 -47.05 8.16 -7.38
C GLU A 280 -48.43 8.79 -7.56
N GLY A 281 -49.41 7.94 -7.84
CA GLY A 281 -50.82 8.30 -8.03
C GLY A 281 -51.62 8.15 -6.74
N ASP A 282 -52.40 9.19 -6.48
CA ASP A 282 -53.46 9.32 -5.49
C ASP A 282 -54.47 8.16 -5.51
N LEU A 283 -54.69 7.52 -4.35
CA LEU A 283 -55.82 6.63 -4.08
C LEU A 283 -56.42 6.96 -2.71
N SER A 284 -57.26 8.00 -2.68
CA SER A 284 -58.28 8.16 -1.64
C SER A 284 -59.45 7.18 -1.84
N LYS A 285 -60.13 6.86 -0.72
CA LYS A 285 -61.41 6.14 -0.53
C LYS A 285 -61.30 4.66 -0.14
N ARG A 286 -61.36 4.41 1.19
CA ARG A 286 -62.27 3.42 1.82
C ARG A 286 -62.36 3.68 3.32
N SER A 287 -63.58 3.99 3.78
CA SER A 287 -63.98 4.19 5.17
C SER A 287 -64.17 2.86 5.91
N PRO A 288 -64.06 2.83 7.25
CA PRO A 288 -64.81 1.89 8.09
C PRO A 288 -65.81 2.63 9.01
N PRO A 289 -66.87 1.95 9.49
CA PRO A 289 -67.94 2.58 10.25
C PRO A 289 -67.55 2.81 11.72
N GLY A 290 -68.14 3.85 12.31
CA GLY A 290 -67.80 4.33 13.63
C GLY A 290 -68.37 3.53 14.80
N SER A 291 -67.83 3.82 15.98
CA SER A 291 -68.58 3.80 17.24
C SER A 291 -68.03 4.89 18.16
N ALA A 292 -68.96 5.54 18.87
CA ALA A 292 -68.76 6.76 19.63
C ALA A 292 -68.38 6.46 21.09
N ARG A 293 -67.59 7.35 21.73
CA ARG A 293 -67.99 8.19 22.88
C ARG A 293 -66.78 8.69 23.70
N SER A 294 -66.81 10.01 23.93
CA SER A 294 -66.64 10.71 25.22
C SER A 294 -65.32 10.63 26.00
N GLY A 295 -64.75 11.79 26.30
CA GLY A 295 -63.96 11.97 27.54
C GLY A 295 -62.96 13.13 27.53
N SER A 296 -63.35 14.23 28.17
CA SER A 296 -62.64 15.50 28.38
C SER A 296 -61.31 15.45 29.17
N ALA A 297 -60.66 16.63 29.18
CA ALA A 297 -59.74 17.20 30.19
C ALA A 297 -58.22 16.92 29.99
N GLN A 298 -57.39 17.92 29.65
CA GLN A 298 -56.90 19.09 30.43
C GLN A 298 -55.74 18.79 31.40
N LEU A 299 -54.67 19.58 31.19
CA LEU A 299 -53.71 20.19 32.13
C LEU A 299 -52.49 19.43 32.71
N LEU A 300 -51.36 20.15 32.55
CA LEU A 300 -50.28 20.47 33.52
C LEU A 300 -49.08 19.54 33.75
N LYS A 301 -47.91 20.06 33.34
CA LYS A 301 -46.65 20.26 34.08
C LYS A 301 -46.27 19.23 35.16
N ALA A 302 -45.12 18.59 34.97
CA ALA A 302 -43.86 18.86 35.70
C ALA A 302 -42.71 18.17 34.97
#